data_AF-A0AAJ3P7Y5-F1
#
_entry.id   AF-A0AAJ3P7Y5-F1
#
_cell.length_a   1.000
_cell.length_b   1.000
_cell.length_c   1.000
_cell.angle_alpha   90.00
_cell.angle_beta   90.00
_cell.angle_gamma   90.00
#
_symmetry.space_group_name_H-M   'P 1'
#
loop_
_entity.id
_entity.type
_entity.pdbx_description
1 polymer ?
#
loop_
_entity_poly.entity_id
_entity_poly.type
_entity_poly.pdbx_seq_one_letter_code
_entity_poly.pdbx_strand_id
1 'polypeptide(L)'
;MTRWWPYIRLSAAALAVAAIVAQLVRTLEIALAADTAWGAHLPTVFANFFSFFTILSNVLAAVVLAVGGIWGLTHRDARVEPTWLATLLVCASTYMIVTGVVYNTLLRGIALPQGATVAWSNEVLHVVIPLVLLADVLFAPRRRALGWGTVGIAAIFPIVWVVYTLLRANLVTAPATGNPWWYPYPFLDPALNGGYGGVALWVLLIAAIILATAALVVGIGRRRARP
;
A
#
# COMPACT_ATOMS: atom_id res chain seq x y z
N MET A 1 -25.42 7.51 -14.41
CA MET A 1 -24.31 6.75 -13.78
C MET A 1 -23.39 6.26 -14.88
N THR A 2 -22.09 6.55 -14.82
CA THR A 2 -21.12 6.10 -15.83
C THR A 2 -20.99 4.58 -15.75
N ARG A 3 -21.52 3.87 -16.77
CA ARG A 3 -21.54 2.40 -16.81
C ARG A 3 -20.13 1.77 -16.85
N TRP A 4 -19.10 2.57 -17.13
CA TRP A 4 -17.72 2.12 -17.28
C TRP A 4 -16.88 2.09 -15.99
N TRP A 5 -17.31 2.77 -14.91
CA TRP A 5 -16.52 2.86 -13.67
C TRP A 5 -16.14 1.50 -13.05
N PRO A 6 -17.04 0.50 -13.00
CA PRO A 6 -16.68 -0.82 -12.49
C PRO A 6 -15.56 -1.50 -13.28
N TYR A 7 -15.49 -1.29 -14.60
CA TYR A 7 -14.45 -1.88 -15.43
C TYR A 7 -13.08 -1.28 -15.15
N ILE A 8 -12.99 0.03 -14.87
CA ILE A 8 -11.73 0.65 -14.44
C ILE A 8 -11.21 -0.01 -13.17
N ARG A 9 -12.08 -0.23 -12.18
CA ARG A 9 -11.67 -0.90 -10.94
C ARG A 9 -11.16 -2.32 -11.20
N LEU A 10 -11.86 -3.08 -12.04
CA LEU A 10 -11.45 -4.45 -12.39
C LEU A 10 -10.12 -4.47 -13.16
N SER A 11 -9.94 -3.58 -14.14
CA SER A 11 -8.68 -3.46 -14.89
C SER A 11 -7.52 -3.05 -13.98
N ALA A 12 -7.74 -2.09 -13.08
CA ALA A 12 -6.72 -1.67 -12.11
C ALA A 12 -6.39 -2.78 -11.11
N ALA A 13 -7.39 -3.55 -10.65
CA ALA A 13 -7.17 -4.70 -9.79
C ALA A 13 -6.31 -5.77 -10.49
N ALA A 14 -6.65 -6.12 -11.74
CA ALA A 14 -5.88 -7.08 -12.52
C ALA A 14 -4.44 -6.60 -12.76
N LEU A 15 -4.26 -5.32 -13.08
CA LEU A 15 -2.94 -4.71 -13.27
C LEU A 15 -2.12 -4.71 -11.98
N ALA A 16 -2.72 -4.38 -10.83
CA ALA A 16 -2.07 -4.45 -9.53
C ALA A 16 -1.61 -5.88 -9.20
N VAL A 17 -2.46 -6.88 -9.42
CA VAL A 17 -2.10 -8.30 -9.22
C VAL A 17 -0.94 -8.69 -10.12
N ALA A 18 -0.99 -8.36 -11.42
CA ALA A 18 0.08 -8.65 -12.35
C ALA A 18 1.42 -8.03 -11.92
N ALA A 19 1.40 -6.77 -11.46
CA ALA A 19 2.57 -6.09 -10.96
C ALA A 19 3.14 -6.72 -9.68
N ILE A 20 2.28 -7.05 -8.70
CA ILE A 20 2.69 -7.76 -7.47
C ILE A 20 3.34 -9.10 -7.82
N VAL A 21 2.70 -9.89 -8.68
CA VAL A 21 3.21 -11.21 -9.10
C VAL A 21 4.55 -11.06 -9.82
N ALA A 22 4.68 -10.11 -10.75
CA ALA A 22 5.94 -9.87 -11.46
C ALA A 22 7.09 -9.50 -10.50
N GLN A 23 6.83 -8.64 -9.52
CA GLN A 23 7.84 -8.28 -8.52
C GLN A 23 8.14 -9.44 -7.55
N LEU A 24 7.14 -10.26 -7.20
CA LEU A 24 7.35 -11.44 -6.37
C LEU A 24 8.20 -12.49 -7.10
N VAL A 25 7.89 -12.81 -8.36
CA VAL A 25 8.68 -13.72 -9.19
C VAL A 25 10.12 -13.24 -9.25
N ARG A 26 10.34 -11.94 -9.53
CA ARG A 26 11.69 -11.39 -9.55
C ARG A 26 12.42 -11.51 -8.21
N THR A 27 11.72 -11.24 -7.11
CA THR A 27 12.26 -11.40 -5.75
C THR A 27 12.68 -12.84 -5.47
N LEU A 28 11.88 -13.83 -5.91
CA LEU A 28 12.19 -15.25 -5.73
C LEU A 28 13.32 -15.73 -6.65
N GLU A 29 13.39 -15.25 -7.89
CA GLU A 29 14.51 -15.53 -8.81
C GLU A 29 15.85 -15.09 -8.21
N ILE A 30 15.89 -13.88 -7.62
CA ILE A 30 17.10 -13.36 -6.98
C ILE A 30 17.52 -14.25 -5.81
N ALA A 31 16.56 -14.70 -5.00
CA ALA A 31 16.85 -15.60 -3.88
C ALA A 31 17.33 -16.97 -4.35
N LEU A 32 16.71 -17.55 -5.39
CA LEU A 32 17.13 -18.84 -5.96
C LEU A 32 18.54 -18.78 -6.59
N ALA A 33 18.94 -17.62 -7.09
CA ALA A 33 20.27 -17.38 -7.64
C ALA A 33 21.31 -16.92 -6.61
N ALA A 34 20.95 -16.81 -5.32
CA ALA A 34 21.86 -16.33 -4.30
C ALA A 34 22.83 -17.43 -3.83
N ASP A 35 24.13 -17.12 -3.82
CA ASP A 35 25.18 -18.04 -3.36
C ASP A 35 25.33 -18.10 -1.83
N THR A 36 24.58 -17.26 -1.10
CA THR A 36 24.65 -17.17 0.37
C THR A 36 23.45 -17.85 1.03
N ALA A 37 23.67 -18.50 2.17
CA ALA A 37 22.61 -19.21 2.90
C ALA A 37 21.44 -18.28 3.32
N TRP A 38 21.74 -17.04 3.72
CA TRP A 38 20.71 -16.06 4.08
C TRP A 38 20.01 -15.43 2.87
N GLY A 39 20.72 -15.25 1.75
CA GLY A 39 20.14 -14.76 0.50
C GLY A 39 19.20 -15.78 -0.13
N ALA A 40 19.55 -17.06 -0.06
CA ALA A 40 18.79 -18.18 -0.60
C ALA A 40 17.65 -18.67 0.32
N HIS A 41 17.47 -18.07 1.50
CA HIS A 41 16.44 -18.48 2.45
C HIS A 41 15.04 -18.00 2.02
N LEU A 42 14.41 -18.77 1.13
CA LEU A 42 13.10 -18.46 0.52
C LEU A 42 12.01 -18.09 1.53
N PRO A 43 11.84 -18.76 2.69
CA PRO A 43 10.81 -18.36 3.65
C PRO A 43 11.01 -16.94 4.18
N THR A 44 12.27 -16.53 4.43
CA THR A 44 12.57 -15.16 4.89
C THR A 44 12.31 -14.16 3.78
N VAL A 45 12.76 -14.44 2.56
CA VAL A 45 12.56 -13.56 1.41
C VAL A 45 11.07 -13.35 1.13
N PHE A 46 10.28 -14.42 1.14
CA PHE A 46 8.83 -14.36 0.96
C PHE A 46 8.14 -13.57 2.09
N ALA A 47 8.51 -13.84 3.35
CA ALA A 47 7.99 -13.09 4.48
C ALA A 47 8.37 -11.60 4.44
N ASN A 48 9.60 -11.28 4.01
CA ASN A 48 10.06 -9.90 3.83
C ASN A 48 9.26 -9.18 2.73
N PHE A 49 8.98 -9.86 1.61
CA PHE A 49 8.16 -9.31 0.54
C PHE A 49 6.78 -8.85 1.03
N PHE A 50 6.11 -9.69 1.83
CA PHE A 50 4.82 -9.34 2.45
C PHE A 50 4.95 -8.52 3.74
N SER A 51 6.16 -8.17 4.17
CA SER A 51 6.39 -7.22 5.26
C SER A 51 6.44 -5.77 4.78
N PHE A 52 6.52 -5.52 3.47
CA PHE A 52 6.44 -4.16 2.93
C PHE A 52 5.00 -3.62 3.03
N PHE A 53 4.85 -2.46 3.69
CA PHE A 53 3.58 -1.72 3.72
C PHE A 53 3.01 -1.47 2.32
N THR A 54 3.87 -1.16 1.34
CA THR A 54 3.45 -0.89 -0.04
C THR A 54 2.90 -2.14 -0.73
N ILE A 55 3.48 -3.32 -0.49
CA ILE A 55 2.94 -4.59 -1.02
C ILE A 55 1.59 -4.89 -0.38
N LEU A 56 1.47 -4.82 0.95
CA LEU A 56 0.21 -5.10 1.64
C LEU A 56 -0.90 -4.12 1.25
N SER A 57 -0.59 -2.83 1.12
CA SER A 57 -1.56 -1.81 0.68
C SER A 57 -1.96 -2.00 -0.79
N ASN A 58 -1.06 -2.44 -1.67
CA ASN A 58 -1.40 -2.80 -3.04
C ASN A 58 -2.26 -4.06 -3.12
N VAL A 59 -2.01 -5.08 -2.28
CA VAL A 59 -2.89 -6.26 -2.16
C VAL A 59 -4.28 -5.83 -1.72
N LEU A 60 -4.38 -4.99 -0.69
CA LEU A 60 -5.66 -4.43 -0.25
C LEU A 60 -6.34 -3.65 -1.38
N ALA A 61 -5.61 -2.79 -2.09
CA ALA A 61 -6.14 -2.04 -3.22
C ALA A 61 -6.68 -2.96 -4.33
N ALA A 62 -5.93 -3.99 -4.71
CA ALA A 62 -6.36 -4.95 -5.71
C ALA A 62 -7.66 -5.67 -5.30
N VAL A 63 -7.73 -6.16 -4.06
CA VAL A 63 -8.93 -6.82 -3.52
C VAL A 63 -10.12 -5.86 -3.49
N VAL A 64 -9.94 -4.66 -2.95
CA VAL A 64 -11.03 -3.69 -2.76
C VAL A 64 -11.52 -3.15 -4.10
N LEU A 65 -10.63 -2.92 -5.07
CA LEU A 65 -11.01 -2.55 -6.43
C LEU A 65 -11.75 -3.69 -7.13
N ALA A 66 -11.29 -4.94 -7.00
CA ALA A 66 -11.99 -6.10 -7.56
C ALA A 66 -13.40 -6.24 -6.98
N VAL A 67 -13.52 -6.25 -5.65
CA VAL A 67 -14.80 -6.34 -4.94
C VAL A 67 -15.71 -5.16 -5.30
N GLY A 68 -15.18 -3.94 -5.32
CA GLY A 68 -15.94 -2.74 -5.69
C GLY A 68 -16.34 -2.69 -7.17
N GLY A 69 -15.56 -3.31 -8.05
CA GLY A 69 -15.89 -3.50 -9.46
C GLY A 69 -17.00 -4.53 -9.65
N ILE A 70 -16.86 -5.73 -9.08
CA ILE A 70 -17.87 -6.79 -9.11
C ILE A 70 -19.19 -6.30 -8.52
N TRP A 71 -19.15 -5.69 -7.33
CA TRP A 71 -20.33 -5.12 -6.69
C TRP A 71 -20.98 -4.04 -7.57
N GLY A 72 -20.16 -3.18 -8.20
CA GLY A 72 -20.64 -2.14 -9.10
C GLY A 72 -21.30 -2.65 -10.39
N LEU A 73 -20.93 -3.86 -10.85
CA LEU A 73 -21.55 -4.55 -12.00
C LEU A 73 -22.85 -5.26 -11.62
N THR A 74 -22.93 -5.83 -10.42
CA THR A 74 -24.12 -6.54 -9.92
C THR A 74 -25.19 -5.58 -9.37
N HIS A 75 -24.81 -4.39 -8.92
CA HIS A 75 -25.71 -3.37 -8.36
C HIS A 75 -25.65 -2.07 -9.19
N ARG A 76 -26.08 -2.15 -10.46
CA ARG A 76 -25.95 -1.05 -11.41
C ARG A 76 -26.76 0.20 -11.03
N ASP A 77 -27.90 0.00 -10.39
CA ASP A 77 -28.81 1.09 -10.00
C ASP A 77 -28.50 1.67 -8.60
N ALA A 78 -27.58 1.03 -7.86
CA ALA A 78 -27.22 1.47 -6.53
C ALA A 78 -26.42 2.79 -6.57
N ARG A 79 -26.99 3.84 -5.96
CA ARG A 79 -26.39 5.18 -5.87
C ARG A 79 -25.36 5.33 -4.74
N VAL A 80 -25.39 4.42 -3.77
CA VAL A 80 -24.58 4.45 -2.55
C VAL A 80 -23.90 3.09 -2.39
N GLU A 81 -22.60 3.10 -2.13
CA GLU A 81 -21.85 1.87 -1.78
C GLU A 81 -22.14 1.47 -0.33
N PRO A 82 -22.22 0.16 -0.01
CA PRO A 82 -22.44 -0.27 1.36
C PRO A 82 -21.30 0.20 2.26
N THR A 83 -21.61 0.51 3.51
CA THR A 83 -20.69 1.15 4.47
C THR A 83 -19.35 0.42 4.60
N TRP A 84 -19.36 -0.91 4.60
CA TRP A 84 -18.14 -1.72 4.69
C TRP A 84 -17.24 -1.52 3.46
N LEU A 85 -17.80 -1.50 2.25
CA LEU A 85 -17.04 -1.32 1.01
C LEU A 85 -16.51 0.10 0.91
N ALA A 86 -17.34 1.09 1.25
CA ALA A 86 -16.92 2.48 1.31
C ALA A 86 -15.76 2.66 2.31
N THR A 87 -15.83 2.01 3.47
CA THR A 87 -14.77 2.05 4.50
C THR A 87 -13.47 1.45 3.96
N LEU A 88 -13.53 0.27 3.34
CA LEU A 88 -12.36 -0.35 2.71
C LEU A 88 -11.77 0.50 1.60
N LEU A 89 -12.59 1.15 0.77
CA LEU A 89 -12.15 2.08 -0.27
C LEU A 89 -11.47 3.31 0.32
N VAL A 90 -11.94 3.84 1.45
CA VAL A 90 -11.25 4.93 2.16
C VAL A 90 -9.88 4.47 2.66
N CYS A 91 -9.80 3.29 3.30
CA CYS A 91 -8.53 2.75 3.78
C CYS A 91 -7.54 2.53 2.62
N ALA A 92 -7.97 1.81 1.57
CA ALA A 92 -7.13 1.54 0.40
C ALA A 92 -6.67 2.84 -0.28
N SER A 93 -7.58 3.79 -0.49
CA SER A 93 -7.23 5.08 -1.12
C SER A 93 -6.24 5.86 -0.26
N THR A 94 -6.45 5.89 1.06
CA THR A 94 -5.54 6.57 1.99
C THR A 94 -4.13 5.99 1.87
N TYR A 95 -3.99 4.68 1.99
CA TYR A 95 -2.67 4.04 1.96
C TYR A 95 -2.00 4.21 0.60
N MET A 96 -2.75 4.08 -0.49
CA MET A 96 -2.21 4.20 -1.83
C MET A 96 -1.81 5.64 -2.20
N ILE A 97 -2.58 6.65 -1.78
CA ILE A 97 -2.21 8.05 -1.95
C ILE A 97 -0.91 8.35 -1.17
N VAL A 98 -0.81 7.90 0.09
CA VAL A 98 0.42 8.08 0.88
C VAL A 98 1.59 7.34 0.27
N THR A 99 1.41 6.09 -0.17
CA THR A 99 2.42 5.31 -0.90
C THR A 99 2.91 6.07 -2.14
N GLY A 100 2.00 6.67 -2.92
CA GLY A 100 2.37 7.48 -4.07
C GLY A 100 3.17 8.71 -3.70
N VAL A 101 2.76 9.45 -2.67
CA VAL A 101 3.51 10.63 -2.19
C VAL A 101 4.89 10.23 -1.71
N VAL A 102 4.98 9.30 -0.75
CA VAL A 102 6.25 8.85 -0.14
C VAL A 102 7.20 8.29 -1.19
N TYR A 103 6.70 7.49 -2.13
CA TYR A 103 7.55 6.95 -3.19
C TYR A 103 8.15 8.06 -4.05
N ASN A 104 7.32 8.98 -4.54
CA ASN A 104 7.79 10.01 -5.47
C ASN A 104 8.67 11.07 -4.78
N THR A 105 8.51 11.30 -3.48
CA THR A 105 9.31 12.30 -2.75
C THR A 105 10.54 11.73 -2.05
N LEU A 106 10.48 10.50 -1.54
CA LEU A 106 11.53 9.92 -0.69
C LEU A 106 12.25 8.72 -1.31
N LEU A 107 11.61 7.93 -2.18
CA LEU A 107 12.14 6.61 -2.58
C LEU A 107 12.55 6.50 -4.06
N ARG A 108 11.91 7.24 -4.97
CA ARG A 108 12.11 7.12 -6.43
C ARG A 108 13.56 7.31 -6.88
N GLY A 109 14.33 8.14 -6.17
CA GLY A 109 15.73 8.43 -6.47
C GLY A 109 16.76 7.56 -5.75
N ILE A 110 16.33 6.61 -4.92
CA ILE A 110 17.25 5.73 -4.18
C ILE A 110 17.74 4.63 -5.12
N ALA A 111 19.05 4.52 -5.28
CA ALA A 111 19.67 3.46 -6.06
C ALA A 111 19.39 2.09 -5.42
N LEU A 112 18.73 1.22 -6.17
CA LEU A 112 18.54 -0.18 -5.82
C LEU A 112 19.56 -1.03 -6.58
N PRO A 113 19.95 -2.20 -6.07
CA PRO A 113 20.82 -3.12 -6.81
C PRO A 113 20.25 -3.38 -8.21
N GLN A 114 21.13 -3.42 -9.21
CA GLN A 114 20.69 -3.56 -10.60
C GLN A 114 19.84 -4.83 -10.76
N GLY A 115 18.64 -4.66 -11.31
CA GLY A 115 17.69 -5.75 -11.50
C GLY A 115 16.98 -6.21 -10.23
N ALA A 116 17.08 -5.53 -9.09
CA ALA A 116 16.28 -5.87 -7.89
C ALA A 116 14.78 -5.58 -8.09
N THR A 117 14.44 -4.65 -8.98
CA THR A 117 13.07 -4.21 -9.24
C THR A 117 12.65 -4.40 -10.68
N VAL A 118 11.38 -4.74 -10.87
CA VAL A 118 10.72 -4.75 -12.17
C VAL A 118 10.16 -3.35 -12.40
N ALA A 119 10.80 -2.58 -13.29
CA ALA A 119 10.54 -1.14 -13.43
C ALA A 119 9.06 -0.79 -13.66
N TRP A 120 8.38 -1.48 -14.58
CA TRP A 120 6.97 -1.24 -14.86
C TRP A 120 6.07 -1.60 -13.66
N SER A 121 6.38 -2.69 -12.95
CA SER A 121 5.64 -3.09 -11.76
C SER A 121 5.79 -2.03 -10.68
N ASN A 122 7.01 -1.54 -10.47
CA ASN A 122 7.28 -0.49 -9.51
C ASN A 122 6.49 0.80 -9.80
N GLU A 123 6.43 1.25 -11.05
CA GLU A 123 5.59 2.39 -11.45
C GLU A 123 4.09 2.12 -11.29
N VAL A 124 3.63 0.91 -11.61
CA VAL A 124 2.22 0.53 -11.41
C VAL A 124 1.84 0.65 -9.93
N LEU A 125 2.62 0.04 -9.05
CA LEU A 125 2.33 -0.08 -7.62
C LEU A 125 2.49 1.24 -6.86
N HIS A 126 3.32 2.17 -7.36
CA HIS A 126 3.62 3.43 -6.67
C HIS A 126 3.12 4.69 -7.38
N VAL A 127 2.58 4.58 -8.59
CA VAL A 127 2.03 5.72 -9.33
C VAL A 127 0.67 5.41 -9.90
N VAL A 128 0.56 4.39 -10.75
CA VAL A 128 -0.68 4.12 -11.51
C VAL A 128 -1.84 3.78 -10.57
N ILE A 129 -1.67 2.81 -9.67
CA ILE A 129 -2.73 2.41 -8.73
C ILE A 129 -3.06 3.53 -7.74
N PRO A 130 -2.10 4.26 -7.15
CA PRO A 130 -2.37 5.49 -6.39
C PRO A 130 -3.22 6.51 -7.15
N LEU A 131 -2.90 6.80 -8.43
CA LEU A 131 -3.66 7.75 -9.25
C LEU A 131 -5.06 7.24 -9.57
N VAL A 132 -5.24 5.94 -9.81
CA VAL A 132 -6.56 5.34 -10.02
C VAL A 132 -7.43 5.49 -8.76
N LEU A 133 -6.89 5.22 -7.57
CA LEU A 133 -7.64 5.40 -6.32
C LEU A 133 -7.90 6.86 -5.99
N LEU A 134 -6.97 7.76 -6.28
CA LEU A 134 -7.20 9.20 -6.18
C LEU A 134 -8.36 9.63 -7.11
N ALA A 135 -8.36 9.16 -8.36
CA ALA A 135 -9.45 9.39 -9.29
C ALA A 135 -10.77 8.78 -8.80
N ASP A 136 -10.74 7.63 -8.11
CA ASP A 136 -11.92 7.03 -7.48
C ASP A 136 -12.48 7.88 -6.34
N VAL A 137 -11.62 8.42 -5.48
CA VAL A 137 -12.04 9.38 -4.43
C VAL A 137 -12.72 10.61 -5.05
N LEU A 138 -12.16 11.16 -6.12
CA LEU A 138 -12.61 12.41 -6.73
C LEU A 138 -13.82 12.27 -7.66
N PHE A 139 -13.90 11.18 -8.42
CA PHE A 139 -14.81 11.08 -9.57
C PHE A 139 -15.74 9.86 -9.53
N ALA A 140 -15.53 8.88 -8.65
CA ALA A 140 -16.38 7.68 -8.64
C ALA A 140 -17.87 8.06 -8.47
N PRO A 141 -18.79 7.54 -9.30
CA PRO A 141 -20.15 8.07 -9.42
C PRO A 141 -21.03 7.84 -8.17
N ARG A 142 -20.58 7.00 -7.23
CA ARG A 142 -21.36 6.59 -6.06
C ARG A 142 -20.94 7.38 -4.82
N ARG A 143 -21.93 7.82 -4.05
CA ARG A 143 -21.72 8.69 -2.88
C ARG A 143 -21.20 7.89 -1.69
N ARG A 144 -20.27 8.47 -0.91
CA ARG A 144 -19.67 7.89 0.31
C ARG A 144 -19.78 8.87 1.48
N ALA A 145 -20.88 8.85 2.21
CA ALA A 145 -21.09 9.72 3.36
C ALA A 145 -20.63 9.07 4.68
N LEU A 146 -19.35 8.75 4.81
CA LEU A 146 -18.83 8.10 6.03
C LEU A 146 -18.65 9.11 7.18
N GLY A 147 -18.75 8.59 8.41
CA GLY A 147 -18.43 9.32 9.63
C GLY A 147 -16.92 9.57 9.78
N TRP A 148 -16.54 10.58 10.57
CA TRP A 148 -15.13 10.84 10.88
C TRP A 148 -14.45 9.70 11.65
N GLY A 149 -15.23 8.81 12.29
CA GLY A 149 -14.72 7.57 12.89
C GLY A 149 -13.99 6.64 11.90
N THR A 150 -14.25 6.76 10.60
CA THR A 150 -13.49 6.03 9.57
C THR A 150 -12.01 6.41 9.54
N VAL A 151 -11.64 7.63 9.96
CA VAL A 151 -10.23 8.02 10.10
C VAL A 151 -9.52 7.15 11.15
N GLY A 152 -10.19 6.86 12.27
CA GLY A 152 -9.68 5.94 13.29
C GLY A 152 -9.52 4.52 12.76
N ILE A 153 -10.47 4.04 11.94
CA ILE A 153 -10.37 2.72 11.28
C ILE A 153 -9.16 2.67 10.33
N ALA A 154 -8.91 3.73 9.56
CA ALA A 154 -7.75 3.81 8.67
C ALA A 154 -6.40 3.86 9.42
N ALA A 155 -6.39 4.18 10.71
CA ALA A 155 -5.17 4.16 11.51
C ALA A 155 -4.77 2.75 11.98
N ILE A 156 -5.75 1.82 12.07
CA ILE A 156 -5.53 0.49 12.67
C ILE A 156 -4.44 -0.28 11.92
N PHE A 157 -4.54 -0.38 10.61
CA PHE A 157 -3.61 -1.19 9.81
C PHE A 157 -2.17 -0.67 9.86
N PRO A 158 -1.88 0.64 9.66
CA PRO A 158 -0.54 1.20 9.84
C PRO A 158 0.05 0.95 11.24
N ILE A 159 -0.76 1.07 12.30
CA ILE A 159 -0.32 0.83 13.69
C ILE A 159 0.08 -0.63 13.87
N VAL A 160 -0.78 -1.56 13.45
CA VAL A 160 -0.48 -3.00 13.53
C VAL A 160 0.78 -3.32 12.73
N TRP A 161 0.90 -2.75 11.53
CA TRP A 161 2.04 -2.98 10.65
C TRP A 161 3.36 -2.47 11.25
N VAL A 162 3.39 -1.28 11.84
CA VAL A 162 4.63 -0.74 12.43
C VAL A 162 5.04 -1.52 13.67
N VAL A 163 4.09 -1.92 14.52
CA VAL A 163 4.36 -2.77 15.69
C VAL A 163 4.93 -4.12 15.26
N TYR A 164 4.29 -4.78 14.29
CA TYR A 164 4.79 -6.02 13.70
C TYR A 164 6.22 -5.86 13.15
N THR A 165 6.45 -4.79 12.38
CA THR A 165 7.73 -4.54 11.72
C THR A 165 8.86 -4.35 12.74
N LEU A 166 8.65 -3.53 13.77
CA LEU A 166 9.67 -3.25 14.77
C LEU A 166 9.97 -4.46 15.67
N LEU A 167 8.97 -5.28 15.99
CA LEU A 167 9.17 -6.53 16.73
C LEU A 167 9.92 -7.58 15.91
N ARG A 168 9.59 -7.69 14.61
CA ARG A 168 10.20 -8.68 13.72
C ARG A 168 11.62 -8.31 13.30
N ALA A 169 11.94 -7.02 13.16
CA ALA A 169 13.14 -6.58 12.45
C ALA A 169 14.44 -7.17 13.00
N ASN A 170 14.62 -7.23 14.32
CA ASN A 170 15.84 -7.75 14.96
C ASN A 170 15.89 -9.29 15.07
N LEU A 171 14.86 -9.98 14.56
CA LEU A 171 14.75 -11.45 14.56
C LEU A 171 15.05 -12.05 13.18
N VAL A 172 15.40 -11.22 12.20
CA VAL A 172 15.49 -11.61 10.80
C VAL A 172 16.81 -11.16 10.21
N THR A 173 17.60 -12.13 9.74
CA THR A 173 18.80 -11.85 8.97
C THR A 173 18.43 -11.28 7.60
N ALA A 174 18.99 -10.12 7.25
CA ALA A 174 18.74 -9.45 5.97
C ALA A 174 19.30 -10.28 4.79
N PRO A 175 18.45 -10.71 3.84
CA PRO A 175 18.90 -11.53 2.71
C PRO A 175 19.92 -10.83 1.81
N ALA A 176 19.88 -9.50 1.71
CA ALA A 176 20.76 -8.72 0.84
C ALA A 176 22.14 -8.44 1.45
N THR A 177 22.27 -8.39 2.78
CA THR A 177 23.51 -7.93 3.45
C THR A 177 24.07 -8.93 4.46
N GLY A 178 23.27 -9.90 4.92
CA GLY A 178 23.66 -10.79 6.02
C GLY A 178 23.59 -10.14 7.41
N ASN A 179 23.14 -8.89 7.52
CA ASN A 179 22.97 -8.23 8.82
C ASN A 179 21.97 -9.02 9.68
N PRO A 180 22.16 -9.11 11.01
CA PRO A 180 21.26 -9.86 11.89
C PRO A 180 19.90 -9.17 12.13
N TRP A 181 19.64 -8.05 11.45
CA TRP A 181 18.36 -7.36 11.44
C TRP A 181 17.95 -7.01 10.01
N TRP A 182 16.65 -6.86 9.80
CA TRP A 182 16.08 -6.41 8.54
C TRP A 182 14.92 -5.46 8.75
N TYR A 183 15.03 -4.25 8.19
CA TYR A 183 13.95 -3.27 8.12
C TYR A 183 13.50 -3.11 6.67
N PRO A 184 12.18 -3.02 6.40
CA PRO A 184 11.67 -2.82 5.04
C PRO A 184 12.02 -1.44 4.48
N TYR A 185 12.30 -0.46 5.34
CA TYR A 185 12.61 0.91 4.93
C TYR A 185 13.75 1.51 5.74
N PRO A 186 14.58 2.37 5.14
CA PRO A 186 15.73 2.99 5.83
C PRO A 186 15.31 3.90 6.99
N PHE A 187 14.16 4.57 6.90
CA PHE A 187 13.64 5.42 7.98
C PHE A 187 13.15 4.63 9.21
N LEU A 188 13.06 3.30 9.10
CA LEU A 188 12.76 2.42 10.24
C LEU A 188 14.01 1.80 10.87
N ASP A 189 15.18 1.92 10.21
CA ASP A 189 16.42 1.37 10.72
C ASP A 189 17.03 2.32 11.78
N PRO A 190 17.10 1.92 13.07
CA PRO A 190 17.71 2.75 14.11
C PRO A 190 19.17 3.10 13.82
N ALA A 191 19.92 2.25 13.11
CA ALA A 191 21.31 2.50 12.76
C ALA A 191 21.46 3.68 11.78
N LEU A 192 20.42 3.96 10.97
CA LEU A 192 20.41 5.07 10.01
C LEU A 192 19.80 6.36 10.56
N ASN A 193 19.12 6.29 11.72
CA ASN A 193 18.30 7.40 12.24
C ASN A 193 18.68 7.82 13.67
N GLY A 194 19.90 7.49 14.15
CA GLY A 194 20.34 7.89 15.49
C GLY A 194 19.62 7.17 16.63
N GLY A 195 19.18 5.93 16.40
CA GLY A 195 18.46 5.08 17.35
C GLY A 195 16.94 5.14 17.21
N TYR A 196 16.25 4.46 18.14
CA TYR A 196 14.78 4.36 18.11
C TYR A 196 14.05 5.70 18.31
N GLY A 197 14.72 6.72 18.86
CA GLY A 197 14.19 8.08 18.94
C GLY A 197 13.93 8.69 17.56
N GLY A 198 14.88 8.58 16.62
CA GLY A 198 14.69 9.07 15.25
C GLY A 198 13.68 8.24 14.46
N VAL A 199 13.65 6.92 14.67
CA VAL A 199 12.60 6.05 14.10
C VAL A 199 11.22 6.47 14.58
N ALA A 200 11.06 6.79 15.87
CA ALA A 200 9.78 7.26 16.42
C ALA A 200 9.31 8.57 15.75
N LEU A 201 10.23 9.52 15.47
CA LEU A 201 9.88 10.75 14.75
C LEU A 201 9.37 10.48 13.34
N TRP A 202 10.01 9.56 12.59
CA TRP A 202 9.53 9.15 11.28
C TRP A 202 8.16 8.48 11.33
N VAL A 203 7.95 7.58 12.30
CA VAL A 203 6.67 6.91 12.51
C VAL A 203 5.57 7.93 12.81
N LEU A 204 5.82 8.91 13.68
CA LEU A 204 4.87 9.98 14.01
C LEU A 204 4.56 10.86 12.79
N LEU A 205 5.58 11.24 12.01
CA LEU A 205 5.40 12.03 10.79
C LEU A 205 4.53 11.29 9.76
N ILE A 206 4.84 10.04 9.47
CA ILE A 206 4.08 9.23 8.51
C ILE A 206 2.67 8.96 9.04
N ALA A 207 2.50 8.70 10.33
CA ALA A 207 1.18 8.55 10.95
C ALA A 207 0.34 9.83 10.78
N ALA A 208 0.93 11.01 11.01
CA ALA A 208 0.24 12.28 10.78
C ALA A 208 -0.19 12.47 9.31
N ILE A 209 0.67 12.12 8.36
CA ILE A 209 0.36 12.16 6.91
C ILE A 209 -0.79 11.20 6.58
N ILE A 210 -0.79 9.98 7.12
CA ILE A 210 -1.86 9.00 6.91
C ILE A 210 -3.18 9.53 7.48
N LEU A 211 -3.19 10.04 8.70
CA LEU A 211 -4.40 10.58 9.35
C LEU A 211 -4.95 11.79 8.59
N ALA A 212 -4.07 12.70 8.16
CA ALA A 212 -4.45 13.86 7.34
C ALA A 212 -5.04 13.43 5.98
N THR A 213 -4.43 12.43 5.34
CA THR A 213 -4.92 11.88 4.06
C THR A 213 -6.27 11.18 4.25
N ALA A 214 -6.44 10.37 5.31
CA ALA A 214 -7.70 9.73 5.63
C ALA A 214 -8.80 10.76 5.87
N ALA A 215 -8.49 11.82 6.64
CA ALA A 215 -9.41 12.92 6.89
C ALA A 215 -9.80 13.64 5.58
N LEU A 216 -8.84 13.88 4.68
CA LEU A 216 -9.10 14.46 3.36
C LEU A 216 -10.03 13.57 2.54
N VAL A 217 -9.76 12.27 2.45
CA VAL A 217 -10.56 11.31 1.68
C VAL A 217 -11.99 11.23 2.23
N VAL A 218 -12.16 11.13 3.56
CA VAL A 218 -13.48 11.17 4.21
C VAL A 218 -14.19 12.50 3.95
N GLY A 219 -13.47 13.62 4.06
CA GLY A 219 -13.99 14.96 3.81
C GLY A 219 -14.50 15.14 2.38
N ILE A 220 -13.75 14.66 1.38
CA ILE A 220 -14.16 14.66 -0.03
C ILE A 220 -15.41 13.80 -0.22
N GLY A 221 -15.43 12.58 0.33
CA GLY A 221 -16.60 11.69 0.25
C GLY A 221 -17.87 12.34 0.82
N ARG A 222 -17.77 12.97 1.99
CA ARG A 222 -18.87 13.70 2.63
C ARG A 222 -19.34 14.88 1.80
N ARG A 223 -18.43 15.69 1.24
CA ARG A 223 -18.77 16.84 0.39
C ARG A 223 -19.51 16.40 -0.86
N ARG A 224 -19.02 15.36 -1.54
CA ARG A 224 -19.64 14.79 -2.75
C ARG A 224 -20.98 14.12 -2.49
N ALA A 225 -21.26 13.76 -1.23
CA ALA A 225 -22.54 13.17 -0.84
C ALA A 225 -23.63 14.21 -0.52
N ARG A 226 -23.31 15.50 -0.40
CA ARG A 226 -24.30 16.57 -0.21
C ARG A 226 -25.18 16.74 -1.45
N PRO A 227 -26.49 17.04 -1.31
CA PRO A 227 -27.42 17.21 -2.43
C PRO A 227 -26.89 18.18 -3.49
#